data_AF-A0A4Q3TTQ6-F1
#
_entry.id   AF-A0A4Q3TTQ6-F1
#
_cell.length_a   1.000
_cell.length_b   1.000
_cell.length_c   1.000
_cell.angle_alpha   90.00
_cell.angle_beta   90.00
_cell.angle_gamma   90.00
#
_symmetry.space_group_name_H-M   'P 1'
#
loop_
_entity.id
_entity.type
_entity.pdbx_description
1 polymer ?
#
loop_
_entity_poly.entity_id
_entity_poly.type
_entity_poly.pdbx_seq_one_letter_code
_entity_poly.pdbx_strand_id
1 'polypeptide(L)'
;MERDRESIGLTSENQAVLAEIEERGWFLEGQDIARFCMAYAIRAKVSEGAISGTETRWAAGNFDKTGEIRALLAALYPNCHTPVRLMEHLVNEGVQMVVKRIRSSDSVGPAELMD
;
A
#
# COMPACT_ATOMS: atom_id res chain seq x y z
N MET A 1 -4.44 -23.36 9.01
CA MET A 1 -3.78 -22.16 8.46
C MET A 1 -4.77 -21.42 7.60
N GLU A 2 -4.96 -20.12 7.84
CA GLU A 2 -5.72 -19.29 6.92
C GLU A 2 -4.98 -19.22 5.58
N ARG A 3 -5.71 -19.34 4.47
CA ARG A 3 -5.12 -19.21 3.14
C ARG A 3 -4.87 -17.73 2.87
N ASP A 4 -3.65 -17.42 2.42
CA ASP A 4 -3.30 -16.07 2.00
C ASP A 4 -4.06 -15.67 0.72
N ARG A 5 -4.01 -14.39 0.36
CA ARG A 5 -4.59 -13.86 -0.88
C ARG A 5 -3.66 -14.06 -2.07
N GLU A 6 -4.24 -14.06 -3.26
CA GLU A 6 -3.51 -14.07 -4.54
C GLU A 6 -3.49 -12.68 -5.21
N SER A 7 -4.21 -11.72 -4.64
CA SER A 7 -4.33 -10.36 -5.13
C SER A 7 -4.31 -9.34 -3.98
N ILE A 8 -3.98 -8.11 -4.34
CA ILE A 8 -4.09 -6.93 -3.50
C ILE A 8 -5.27 -6.11 -4.03
N GLY A 9 -6.20 -5.81 -3.13
CA GLY A 9 -7.34 -4.95 -3.38
C GLY A 9 -7.31 -3.64 -2.62
N LEU A 10 -8.21 -2.74 -3.01
CA LEU A 10 -8.45 -1.47 -2.33
C LEU A 10 -9.92 -1.39 -1.95
N THR A 11 -10.21 -0.73 -0.83
CA THR A 11 -11.59 -0.30 -0.54
C THR A 11 -12.07 0.66 -1.63
N SER A 12 -13.39 0.77 -1.82
CA SER A 12 -13.95 1.72 -2.81
C SER A 12 -13.52 3.17 -2.52
N GLU A 13 -13.39 3.54 -1.25
CA GLU A 13 -12.85 4.83 -0.84
C GLU A 13 -11.39 5.01 -1.29
N ASN A 14 -10.53 4.01 -1.04
CA ASN A 14 -9.13 4.05 -1.44
C ASN A 14 -8.93 4.03 -2.95
N GLN A 15 -9.82 3.37 -3.70
CA GLN A 15 -9.80 3.45 -5.16
C GLN A 15 -10.06 4.88 -5.64
N ALA A 16 -11.04 5.57 -5.06
CA ALA A 16 -11.38 6.94 -5.43
C ALA A 16 -10.23 7.90 -5.13
N VAL A 17 -9.62 7.80 -3.95
CA VAL A 17 -8.55 8.74 -3.55
C VAL A 17 -7.18 8.38 -4.12
N LEU A 18 -6.95 7.13 -4.55
CA LEU A 18 -5.72 6.76 -5.28
C LEU A 18 -5.63 7.54 -6.61
N ALA A 19 -6.77 7.78 -7.26
CA ALA A 19 -6.82 8.56 -8.51
C ALA A 19 -6.24 9.98 -8.33
N GLU A 20 -6.40 10.59 -7.15
CA GLU A 20 -5.80 11.90 -6.84
C GLU A 20 -4.26 11.85 -6.81
N ILE A 21 -3.67 10.71 -6.46
CA ILE A 21 -2.22 10.52 -6.52
C ILE A 21 -1.78 10.22 -7.96
N GLU A 22 -2.55 9.41 -8.70
CA GLU A 22 -2.30 9.11 -10.11
C GLU A 22 -2.29 10.38 -10.97
N GLU A 23 -3.27 11.28 -10.78
CA GLU A 23 -3.41 12.54 -11.51
C GLU A 23 -2.23 13.50 -11.33
N ARG A 24 -1.45 13.34 -10.26
CA ARG A 24 -0.24 14.15 -10.01
C ARG A 24 0.95 13.75 -10.87
N GLY A 25 0.90 12.59 -11.53
CA GLY A 25 1.93 12.13 -12.46
C GLY A 25 3.29 11.83 -11.81
N TRP A 26 3.33 11.59 -10.50
CA TRP A 26 4.57 11.31 -9.77
C TRP A 26 5.13 9.91 -10.02
N PHE A 27 4.28 8.99 -10.45
CA PHE A 27 4.61 7.59 -10.67
C PHE A 27 4.14 7.16 -12.06
N LEU A 28 4.88 6.24 -12.68
CA LEU A 28 4.56 5.75 -14.03
C LEU A 28 3.41 4.74 -14.01
N GLU A 29 3.33 3.94 -12.96
CA GLU A 29 2.32 2.89 -12.80
C GLU A 29 1.63 3.01 -11.44
N GLY A 30 0.31 2.78 -11.41
CA GLY A 30 -0.45 2.78 -10.14
C GLY A 30 0.06 1.74 -9.12
N GLN A 31 0.74 0.70 -9.60
CA GLN A 31 1.40 -0.28 -8.73
C GLN A 31 2.58 0.33 -7.95
N ASP A 32 3.32 1.27 -8.55
CA ASP A 32 4.42 1.96 -7.86
C ASP A 32 3.88 2.91 -6.79
N ILE A 33 2.74 3.55 -7.05
CA ILE A 33 2.01 4.34 -6.03
C ILE A 33 1.66 3.45 -4.84
N ALA A 34 1.12 2.26 -5.09
CA ALA A 34 0.72 1.34 -4.03
C ALA A 34 1.93 0.83 -3.24
N ARG A 35 3.06 0.49 -3.89
CA ARG A 35 4.32 0.14 -3.19
C ARG A 35 4.83 1.30 -2.35
N PHE A 36 4.79 2.52 -2.86
CA PHE A 36 5.17 3.72 -2.11
C PHE A 36 4.27 3.93 -0.89
N CYS A 37 2.95 3.81 -1.05
CA CYS A 37 1.99 3.92 0.05
C CYS A 37 2.24 2.85 1.13
N MET A 38 2.46 1.59 0.73
CA MET A 38 2.84 0.52 1.65
C MET A 38 4.14 0.86 2.42
N ALA A 39 5.17 1.35 1.73
CA ALA A 39 6.41 1.78 2.38
C ALA A 39 6.17 2.94 3.36
N TYR A 40 5.27 3.87 3.02
CA TYR A 40 4.87 4.97 3.89
C TYR A 40 4.22 4.47 5.19
N ALA A 41 3.31 3.49 5.08
CA ALA A 41 2.68 2.85 6.23
C ALA A 41 3.69 2.10 7.10
N ILE A 42 4.62 1.35 6.48
CA ILE A 42 5.72 0.67 7.20
C ILE A 42 6.59 1.68 7.96
N ARG A 43 6.99 2.78 7.32
CA ARG A 43 7.78 3.83 7.97
C ARG A 43 7.05 4.45 9.16
N ALA A 44 5.74 4.60 9.06
CA ALA A 44 4.89 5.08 10.16
C ALA A 44 4.61 4.03 11.25
N LYS A 45 5.19 2.83 11.14
CA LYS A 45 5.04 1.73 12.09
C LYS A 45 3.58 1.30 12.28
N VAL A 46 2.81 1.32 11.19
CA VAL A 46 1.47 0.73 11.17
C VAL A 46 1.57 -0.73 11.62
N SER A 47 0.72 -1.13 12.55
CA SER A 47 0.72 -2.50 13.07
C SER A 47 0.22 -3.50 12.02
N GLU A 48 0.58 -4.77 12.18
CA GLU A 48 0.00 -5.84 11.36
C GLU A 48 -1.53 -5.83 11.47
N GLY A 49 -2.18 -6.14 10.35
CA GLY A 49 -3.63 -6.07 10.26
C GLY A 49 -4.15 -6.69 8.97
N ALA A 50 -5.46 -6.63 8.82
CA ALA A 50 -6.16 -7.05 7.62
C ALA A 50 -7.30 -6.06 7.36
N ILE A 51 -7.64 -5.90 6.08
CA ILE A 51 -8.74 -5.05 5.65
C ILE A 51 -9.79 -5.89 4.90
N SER A 52 -11.05 -5.48 5.05
CA SER A 52 -12.22 -6.10 4.41
C SER A 52 -12.88 -5.14 3.42
N GLY A 53 -13.73 -5.67 2.54
CA GLY A 53 -14.47 -4.83 1.59
C GLY A 53 -13.61 -4.26 0.46
N THR A 54 -12.55 -4.99 0.09
CA THR A 54 -11.63 -4.60 -0.97
C THR A 54 -12.01 -5.24 -2.30
N GLU A 55 -11.87 -4.50 -3.39
CA GLU A 55 -11.93 -5.04 -4.75
C GLU A 55 -10.52 -5.23 -5.30
N THR A 56 -10.29 -6.33 -6.02
CA THR A 56 -8.97 -6.67 -6.57
C THR A 56 -8.49 -5.61 -7.55
N ARG A 57 -7.27 -5.10 -7.35
CA ARG A 57 -6.63 -4.11 -8.22
C ARG A 57 -5.38 -4.68 -8.90
N TRP A 58 -4.58 -5.47 -8.18
CA TRP A 58 -3.36 -6.08 -8.71
C TRP A 58 -3.22 -7.53 -8.28
N ALA A 59 -2.75 -8.40 -9.18
CA ALA A 59 -2.28 -9.73 -8.80
C ALA A 59 -1.03 -9.62 -7.92
N ALA A 60 -0.96 -10.38 -6.83
CA ALA A 60 0.15 -10.32 -5.88
C ALA A 60 1.49 -10.69 -6.52
N GLY A 61 1.48 -11.61 -7.50
CA GLY A 61 2.66 -11.97 -8.28
C GLY A 61 3.20 -10.82 -9.13
N ASN A 62 2.36 -9.89 -9.60
CA ASN A 62 2.83 -8.70 -10.30
C ASN A 62 3.31 -7.62 -9.31
N PHE A 63 2.68 -7.54 -8.14
CA PHE A 63 3.04 -6.57 -7.11
C PHE A 63 4.39 -6.88 -6.47
N ASP A 64 4.66 -8.16 -6.22
CA ASP A 64 5.88 -8.67 -5.63
C ASP A 64 6.41 -9.83 -6.49
N LYS A 65 6.96 -9.48 -7.66
CA LYS A 65 7.47 -10.43 -8.67
C LYS A 65 8.63 -11.28 -8.13
N THR A 66 9.51 -10.66 -7.36
CA THR A 66 10.74 -11.29 -6.84
C THR A 66 10.52 -11.97 -5.50
N GLY A 67 9.44 -11.63 -4.77
CA GLY A 67 9.23 -12.11 -3.40
C GLY A 67 9.95 -11.27 -2.35
N GLU A 68 10.65 -10.22 -2.75
CA GLU A 68 11.42 -9.36 -1.84
C GLU A 68 10.51 -8.59 -0.89
N ILE A 69 9.30 -8.21 -1.31
CA ILE A 69 8.35 -7.54 -0.42
C ILE A 69 7.84 -8.54 0.63
N ARG A 70 7.48 -9.77 0.25
CA ARG A 70 7.13 -10.82 1.23
C ARG A 70 8.26 -11.07 2.22
N ALA A 71 9.51 -11.15 1.74
CA ALA A 71 10.68 -11.35 2.59
C ALA A 71 10.90 -10.17 3.56
N LEU A 72 10.74 -8.93 3.09
CA LEU A 72 10.79 -7.73 3.92
C LEU A 72 9.71 -7.76 5.00
N LEU A 73 8.47 -8.07 4.63
CA LEU A 73 7.36 -8.12 5.58
C LEU A 73 7.56 -9.23 6.63
N ALA A 74 8.09 -10.39 6.25
CA ALA A 74 8.43 -11.44 7.22
C ALA A 74 9.49 -11.00 8.23
N ALA A 75 10.43 -10.14 7.84
CA ALA A 75 11.44 -9.59 8.74
C ALA A 75 10.88 -8.50 9.68
N LEU A 76 9.94 -7.68 9.19
CA LEU A 76 9.37 -6.56 9.95
C LEU A 76 8.15 -6.95 10.80
N TYR A 77 7.40 -7.97 10.38
CA TYR A 77 6.15 -8.44 11.00
C TYR A 77 6.23 -9.96 11.21
N PRO A 78 7.04 -10.43 12.20
CA PRO A 78 7.40 -11.84 12.33
C PRO A 78 6.22 -12.76 12.71
N ASN A 79 5.10 -12.20 13.17
CA ASN A 79 3.90 -12.95 13.54
C ASN A 79 2.90 -13.07 12.39
N CYS A 80 3.13 -12.39 11.26
CA CYS A 80 2.24 -12.43 10.12
C CYS A 80 2.48 -13.70 9.28
N HIS A 81 1.43 -14.50 9.10
CA HIS A 81 1.45 -15.71 8.27
C HIS A 81 0.74 -15.56 6.92
N THR A 82 0.24 -14.37 6.63
CA THR A 82 -0.53 -14.02 5.41
C THR A 82 0.01 -12.73 4.81
N PRO A 83 1.25 -12.74 4.29
CA PRO A 83 1.93 -11.52 3.86
C PRO A 83 1.20 -10.76 2.74
N VAL A 84 0.43 -11.42 1.86
CA VAL A 84 -0.33 -10.70 0.83
C VAL A 84 -1.50 -9.92 1.45
N ARG A 85 -2.18 -10.48 2.46
CA ARG A 85 -3.17 -9.72 3.24
C ARG A 85 -2.54 -8.53 3.97
N LEU A 86 -1.33 -8.72 4.49
CA LEU A 86 -0.60 -7.62 5.13
C LEU A 86 -0.18 -6.54 4.12
N MET A 87 0.27 -6.91 2.91
CA MET A 87 0.50 -5.94 1.84
C MET A 87 -0.77 -5.14 1.55
N GLU A 88 -1.91 -5.82 1.40
CA GLU A 88 -3.19 -5.17 1.15
C GLU A 88 -3.58 -4.18 2.26
N HIS A 89 -3.48 -4.61 3.52
CA HIS A 89 -3.69 -3.75 4.69
C HIS A 89 -2.80 -2.50 4.65
N LEU A 90 -1.48 -2.69 4.51
CA LEU A 90 -0.50 -1.61 4.53
C LEU A 90 -0.65 -0.67 3.33
N VAL A 91 -1.03 -1.17 2.14
CA VAL A 91 -1.33 -0.32 0.98
C VAL A 91 -2.53 0.57 1.30
N ASN A 92 -3.62 0.02 1.85
CA ASN A 92 -4.82 0.78 2.15
C ASN A 92 -4.59 1.84 3.24
N GLU A 93 -3.85 1.50 4.29
CA GLU A 93 -3.42 2.45 5.32
C GLU A 93 -2.53 3.56 4.72
N GLY A 94 -1.56 3.16 3.90
CA GLY A 94 -0.63 4.05 3.23
C GLY A 94 -1.31 5.07 2.33
N VAL A 95 -2.30 4.64 1.53
CA VAL A 95 -3.07 5.54 0.65
C VAL A 95 -3.75 6.64 1.46
N GLN A 96 -4.43 6.29 2.55
CA GLN A 96 -5.09 7.26 3.43
C GLN A 96 -4.10 8.26 4.04
N MET A 97 -2.95 7.77 4.49
CA MET A 97 -1.89 8.61 5.07
C MET A 97 -1.31 9.59 4.04
N VAL A 98 -0.99 9.11 2.83
CA VAL A 98 -0.41 9.92 1.76
C VAL A 98 -1.41 10.97 1.28
N VAL A 99 -2.66 10.58 1.03
CA VAL A 99 -3.71 11.53 0.60
C VAL A 99 -3.94 12.60 1.66
N LYS A 100 -3.96 12.23 2.95
CA LYS A 100 -4.08 13.21 4.05
C LYS A 100 -2.94 14.23 4.04
N ARG A 101 -1.70 13.80 3.80
CA ARG A 101 -0.55 14.70 3.65
C ARG A 101 -0.71 15.62 2.43
N ILE A 102 -1.06 15.05 1.28
CA ILE A 102 -1.28 15.80 0.04
C ILE A 102 -2.35 16.88 0.22
N ARG A 103 -3.47 16.55 0.84
CA ARG A 103 -4.58 17.50 1.07
C ARG A 103 -4.25 18.55 2.15
N SER A 104 -3.19 18.36 2.93
CA SER A 104 -2.78 19.31 3.96
C SER A 104 -1.93 20.47 3.41
N SER A 105 -1.39 20.36 2.19
CA SER A 105 -0.67 21.43 1.52
C SER A 105 -0.54 21.19 0.00
N ASP A 106 -0.84 22.22 -0.79
CA ASP A 106 -0.77 22.17 -2.25
C ASP A 106 0.66 21.99 -2.80
N SER A 107 1.68 22.27 -1.98
CA SER A 107 3.09 22.14 -2.37
C SER A 107 3.71 20.79 -2.03
N VAL A 108 2.94 19.84 -1.51
CA VAL A 108 3.46 18.51 -1.14
C VAL A 108 3.75 17.71 -2.41
N GLY A 109 5.03 17.38 -2.61
CA GLY A 109 5.52 16.44 -3.60
C GLY A 109 6.03 15.14 -2.96
N PRO A 110 6.57 14.21 -3.77
CA PRO A 110 7.16 12.98 -3.26
C PRO A 110 8.33 13.20 -2.31
N ALA A 111 9.11 14.27 -2.50
CA ALA A 111 10.24 14.61 -1.64
C ALA A 111 9.77 14.97 -0.23
N GLU A 112 8.75 15.82 -0.12
CA GLU A 112 8.19 16.28 1.15
C GLU A 112 7.42 15.17 1.88
N LEU A 113 7.00 14.12 1.15
CA LEU A 113 6.46 12.91 1.75
C LEU A 113 7.56 12.06 2.39
N MET A 114 8.83 12.20 2.01
CA MET A 114 9.96 11.46 2.58
C MET A 114 10.51 12.09 3.87
N ASP A 115 10.15 13.34 4.16
CA ASP A 115 10.49 14.06 5.40
C ASP A 115 9.53 13.74 6.56
#